data_AF-A0A2U1CKE3-F1
#
_entry.id   AF-A0A2U1CKE3-F1
#
_cell.length_a   1.000
_cell.length_b   1.000
_cell.length_c   1.000
_cell.angle_alpha   90.00
_cell.angle_beta   90.00
_cell.angle_gamma   90.00
#
_symmetry.space_group_name_H-M   'P 1'
#
loop_
_entity.id
_entity.type
_entity.pdbx_description
1 polymer ?
#
loop_
_entity_poly.entity_id
_entity_poly.type
_entity_poly.pdbx_seq_one_letter_code
_entity_poly.pdbx_strand_id
1 'polypeptide(L)'
;MNEIIEQYWARALKITRQYESGEVNFADLTGLGDEFAASFIEQLNEMPEPLRARYCAGLETKLSTAIAQNGPDSNAGQAFSELRVSITRTPIY
;
A
#
# COMPACT_ATOMS: atom_id res chain seq x y z
N MET A 1 14.13 -2.80 -12.05
CA MET A 1 13.20 -1.91 -11.32
C MET A 1 12.71 -2.73 -10.13
N ASN A 2 12.67 -2.16 -8.93
CA ASN A 2 12.76 -2.89 -7.65
C ASN A 2 11.65 -3.93 -7.41
N GLU A 3 11.99 -5.22 -7.36
CA GLU A 3 11.07 -6.38 -7.20
C GLU A 3 10.12 -6.25 -6.00
N ILE A 4 10.59 -5.73 -4.87
CA ILE A 4 9.77 -5.49 -3.68
C ILE A 4 8.64 -4.48 -3.99
N ILE A 5 8.94 -3.37 -4.66
CA ILE A 5 7.93 -2.37 -5.00
C ILE A 5 6.87 -3.00 -5.93
N GLU A 6 7.28 -3.86 -6.85
CA GLU A 6 6.34 -4.52 -7.77
C GLU A 6 5.48 -5.58 -7.08
N GLN A 7 6.05 -6.35 -6.16
CA GLN A 7 5.32 -7.33 -5.35
C GLN A 7 4.24 -6.65 -4.48
N TYR A 8 4.62 -5.59 -3.75
CA TYR A 8 3.68 -4.85 -2.92
C TYR A 8 2.69 -4.04 -3.76
N TRP A 9 3.10 -3.57 -4.94
CA TRP A 9 2.17 -2.98 -5.90
C TRP A 9 1.11 -3.98 -6.39
N ALA A 10 1.51 -5.21 -6.74
CA ALA A 10 0.57 -6.25 -7.15
C ALA A 10 -0.40 -6.64 -6.02
N ARG A 11 0.07 -6.67 -4.77
CA ARG A 11 -0.79 -6.86 -3.59
C ARG A 11 -1.79 -5.71 -3.41
N ALA A 12 -1.33 -4.47 -3.55
CA ALA A 12 -2.20 -3.29 -3.50
C ALA A 12 -3.30 -3.37 -4.56
N LEU A 13 -2.95 -3.68 -5.81
CA LEU A 13 -3.92 -3.87 -6.89
C LEU A 13 -4.95 -4.96 -6.58
N LYS A 14 -4.53 -6.07 -5.96
CA LYS A 14 -5.43 -7.15 -5.57
C LYS A 14 -6.44 -6.69 -4.51
N ILE A 15 -5.97 -6.01 -3.46
CA ILE A 15 -6.83 -5.48 -2.38
C ILE A 15 -7.82 -4.47 -2.96
N THR A 16 -7.35 -3.53 -3.77
CA THR A 16 -8.19 -2.54 -4.46
C THR A 16 -9.27 -3.22 -5.28
N ARG A 17 -8.92 -4.25 -6.08
CA ARG A 17 -9.89 -4.96 -6.91
C ARG A 17 -10.96 -5.71 -6.10
N GLN A 18 -10.57 -6.28 -4.95
CA GLN A 18 -11.50 -6.93 -4.02
C GLN A 18 -12.48 -5.93 -3.41
N TYR A 19 -11.99 -4.75 -3.02
CA TYR A 19 -12.84 -3.66 -2.53
C TYR A 19 -13.77 -3.12 -3.62
N GLU A 20 -13.27 -2.92 -4.84
CA GLU A 20 -14.10 -2.49 -5.98
C GLU A 20 -15.19 -3.49 -6.34
N SER A 21 -14.89 -4.79 -6.22
CA SER A 21 -15.84 -5.87 -6.50
C SER A 21 -16.88 -6.06 -5.39
N GLY A 22 -16.75 -5.33 -4.27
CA GLY A 22 -17.60 -5.48 -3.09
C GLY A 22 -17.38 -6.79 -2.33
N GLU A 23 -16.28 -7.50 -2.62
CA GLU A 23 -15.88 -8.72 -1.88
C GLU A 23 -15.39 -8.38 -0.46
N VAL A 24 -14.94 -7.15 -0.27
CA VAL A 24 -14.33 -6.63 0.96
C VAL A 24 -15.05 -5.35 1.33
N ASN A 25 -15.53 -5.25 2.57
CA ASN A 25 -16.09 -4.00 3.09
C ASN A 25 -14.97 -3.09 3.60
N PHE A 26 -15.28 -1.81 3.85
CA PHE A 26 -14.28 -0.85 4.31
C PHE A 26 -13.57 -1.28 5.62
N ALA A 27 -14.27 -1.96 6.55
CA ALA A 27 -13.65 -2.47 7.77
C ALA A 27 -12.59 -3.53 7.50
N ASP A 28 -12.86 -4.45 6.56
CA ASP A 28 -11.90 -5.47 6.12
C ASP A 28 -10.74 -4.83 5.33
N LEU A 29 -11.00 -3.75 4.57
CA LEU A 29 -9.98 -2.99 3.85
C LEU A 29 -8.95 -2.38 4.81
N THR A 30 -9.37 -1.80 5.94
CA THR A 30 -8.44 -1.30 6.97
C THR A 30 -7.59 -2.42 7.55
N GLY A 31 -8.18 -3.57 7.88
CA GLY A 31 -7.43 -4.73 8.37
C GLY A 31 -6.40 -5.24 7.35
N LEU A 32 -6.79 -5.35 6.09
CA LEU A 32 -5.89 -5.71 4.99
C LEU A 32 -4.81 -4.65 4.78
N GLY A 33 -5.10 -3.37 5.02
CA GLY A 33 -4.15 -2.27 5.00
C GLY A 33 -3.09 -2.37 6.09
N ASP A 34 -3.50 -2.69 7.31
CA ASP A 34 -2.58 -2.94 8.43
C ASP A 34 -1.69 -4.17 8.17
N GLU A 35 -2.26 -5.29 7.72
CA GLU A 35 -1.49 -6.49 7.34
C GLU A 35 -0.51 -6.22 6.20
N PHE A 36 -0.95 -5.45 5.20
CA PHE A 36 -0.12 -5.02 4.08
C PHE A 36 1.07 -4.18 4.55
N ALA A 37 0.83 -3.22 5.44
CA ALA A 37 1.87 -2.37 5.99
C ALA A 37 2.82 -3.15 6.91
N ALA A 38 2.31 -4.01 7.78
CA ALA A 38 3.12 -4.84 8.67
C ALA A 38 4.10 -5.71 7.86
N SER A 39 3.59 -6.46 6.88
CA SER A 39 4.42 -7.28 5.99
C SER A 39 5.47 -6.44 5.25
N PHE A 40 5.09 -5.25 4.77
CA PHE A 40 6.01 -4.37 4.06
C PHE A 40 7.15 -3.90 4.96
N ILE A 41 6.83 -3.47 6.18
CA ILE A 41 7.79 -2.98 7.17
C ILE A 41 8.71 -4.11 7.65
N GLU A 42 8.18 -5.32 7.89
CA GLU A 42 8.99 -6.49 8.20
C GLU A 42 10.03 -6.75 7.09
N GLN A 43 9.60 -6.71 5.83
CA GLN A 43 10.50 -6.87 4.69
C GLN A 43 11.54 -5.73 4.61
N LEU A 44 11.15 -4.49 4.90
CA LEU A 44 12.07 -3.34 4.95
C LEU A 44 13.08 -3.47 6.09
N ASN A 45 12.71 -4.04 7.24
CA ASN A 45 13.60 -4.21 8.37
C ASN A 45 14.76 -5.17 8.07
N GLU A 46 14.56 -6.11 7.15
CA GLU A 46 15.62 -6.98 6.63
C GLU A 46 16.60 -6.24 5.69
N MET A 47 16.29 -5.02 5.27
CA MET A 47 17.11 -4.20 4.39
C MET A 47 17.91 -3.14 5.16
N PRO A 48 19.04 -2.66 4.59
CA PRO A 48 19.78 -1.53 5.16
C PRO A 48 18.97 -0.23 5.11
N GLU A 49 19.07 0.59 6.16
CA GLU A 49 18.37 1.88 6.33
C GLU A 49 18.31 2.78 5.09
N PRO A 50 19.40 3.03 4.33
CA PRO A 50 19.34 3.89 3.15
C PRO A 50 18.43 3.34 2.04
N LEU A 51 18.19 2.03 2.01
CA LEU A 51 17.24 1.42 1.09
C LEU A 51 15.80 1.51 1.61
N ARG A 52 15.57 1.36 2.93
CA ARG A 52 14.23 1.42 3.53
C ARG A 52 13.47 2.67 3.11
N ALA A 53 14.08 3.83 3.29
CA ALA A 53 13.50 5.12 2.91
C ALA A 53 13.19 5.20 1.41
N ARG A 54 14.09 4.67 0.56
CA ARG A 54 13.90 4.64 -0.90
C ARG A 54 12.72 3.75 -1.32
N TYR A 55 12.57 2.58 -0.71
CA TYR A 55 11.47 1.67 -0.98
C TYR A 55 10.13 2.23 -0.50
N CYS A 56 10.10 2.83 0.70
CA CYS A 56 8.91 3.46 1.25
C CYS A 56 8.43 4.63 0.38
N ALA A 57 9.34 5.55 0.04
CA ALA A 57 9.02 6.68 -0.85
C ALA A 57 8.57 6.22 -2.25
N GLY A 58 9.20 5.16 -2.78
CA GLY A 58 8.83 4.58 -4.08
C GLY A 58 7.42 3.99 -4.09
N LEU A 59 7.04 3.23 -3.06
CA LEU A 59 5.70 2.66 -2.93
C LEU A 59 4.65 3.76 -2.67
N GLU A 60 4.94 4.70 -1.79
CA GLU A 60 4.08 5.86 -1.50
C GLU A 60 3.80 6.70 -2.75
N THR A 61 4.82 6.95 -3.57
CA THR A 61 4.68 7.67 -4.85
C THR A 61 3.76 6.92 -5.80
N LYS A 62 3.90 5.59 -5.89
CA LYS A 62 3.07 4.73 -6.75
C LYS A 62 1.60 4.76 -6.32
N LEU A 63 1.35 4.61 -5.02
CA LEU A 63 0.00 4.69 -4.45
C LEU A 63 -0.60 6.09 -4.67
N SER A 64 0.16 7.16 -4.43
CA SER A 64 -0.32 8.53 -4.66
C SER A 64 -0.65 8.80 -6.14
N THR A 65 0.17 8.29 -7.06
CA THR A 65 -0.10 8.37 -8.50
C THR A 65 -1.39 7.62 -8.84
N ALA A 66 -1.61 6.44 -8.27
CA ALA A 66 -2.81 5.65 -8.51
C ALA A 66 -4.09 6.32 -7.97
N ILE A 67 -4.02 6.96 -6.80
CA ILE A 67 -5.12 7.76 -6.24
C ILE A 67 -5.48 8.90 -7.20
N ALA A 68 -4.47 9.62 -7.72
CA ALA A 68 -4.69 10.70 -8.68
C ALA A 68 -5.29 10.21 -10.02
N GLN A 69 -4.90 9.02 -10.48
CA GLN A 69 -5.40 8.43 -11.73
C GLN A 69 -6.84 7.92 -11.64
N ASN A 70 -7.21 7.30 -10.51
CA ASN A 70 -8.55 6.73 -10.33
C ASN A 70 -9.56 7.75 -9.77
N GLY A 71 -9.07 8.85 -9.21
CA GLY A 71 -9.87 9.86 -8.53
C GLY A 71 -10.06 9.48 -7.05
N PRO A 72 -9.90 10.44 -6.12
CA PRO A 72 -9.88 10.17 -4.68
C PRO A 72 -11.21 9.64 -4.13
N ASP A 73 -12.33 9.98 -4.77
CA ASP A 73 -13.68 9.57 -4.35
C ASP A 73 -14.10 8.19 -4.89
N SER A 74 -13.33 7.62 -5.83
CA SER A 74 -13.59 6.27 -6.35
C SER A 74 -13.29 5.20 -5.31
N ASN A 75 -13.94 4.03 -5.41
CA ASN A 75 -13.63 2.88 -4.55
C ASN A 75 -12.13 2.51 -4.64
N ALA A 76 -11.58 2.53 -5.85
CA ALA A 76 -10.15 2.30 -6.05
C ALA A 76 -9.28 3.36 -5.35
N GLY A 77 -9.62 4.63 -5.49
CA GLY A 77 -8.94 5.75 -4.84
C GLY A 77 -8.98 5.67 -3.32
N GLN A 78 -10.11 5.27 -2.74
CA GLN A 78 -10.25 5.02 -1.30
C GLN A 78 -9.37 3.84 -0.85
N ALA A 79 -9.37 2.73 -1.57
CA ALA A 79 -8.52 1.57 -1.26
C ALA A 79 -7.02 1.93 -1.31
N PHE A 80 -6.57 2.61 -2.37
CA PHE A 80 -5.18 3.07 -2.44
C PHE A 80 -4.84 4.10 -1.37
N SER A 81 -5.78 4.95 -0.98
CA SER A 81 -5.59 5.92 0.11
C SER A 81 -5.38 5.22 1.44
N GLU A 82 -6.19 4.19 1.74
CA GLU A 82 -6.05 3.40 2.97
C GLU A 82 -4.71 2.65 3.01
N LEU A 83 -4.31 2.03 1.90
CA LEU A 83 -3.01 1.36 1.79
C LEU A 83 -1.85 2.34 1.98
N ARG A 84 -1.95 3.55 1.40
CA ARG A 84 -0.93 4.60 1.57
C ARG A 84 -0.85 5.06 3.02
N VAL A 85 -1.98 5.26 3.68
CA VAL A 85 -2.03 5.67 5.09
C VAL A 85 -1.47 4.59 6.00
N SER A 86 -1.74 3.32 5.72
CA SER A 86 -1.26 2.20 6.53
C SER A 86 0.27 2.10 6.54
N ILE A 87 0.91 2.27 5.37
CA ILE A 87 2.38 2.23 5.28
C ILE A 87 3.07 3.45 5.90
N THR A 88 2.39 4.60 6.02
CA THR A 88 2.95 5.79 6.67
C THR A 88 2.63 5.87 8.17
N ARG A 89 1.58 5.18 8.62
CA ARG A 89 1.22 5.06 10.05
C ARG A 89 2.14 4.12 10.82
N THR A 90 2.67 3.09 10.17
CA THR A 90 3.54 2.11 10.82
C THR A 90 4.95 2.71 10.96
N PRO A 91 5.45 2.96 12.18
CA PRO A 91 6.76 3.57 12.34
C PRO A 91 7.86 2.60 11.87
N ILE A 92 8.77 3.10 11.06
CA ILE A 92 9.99 2.37 10.69
C ILE A 92 10.94 2.49 11.90
N TYR A 93 11.09 1.41 12.67
CA TYR A 93 11.99 1.32 13.83
C TYR A 93 13.33 0.66 13.49
#